data_AF-A0A970FH34-F1
#
_entry.id   AF-A0A970FH34-F1
#
_cell.length_a   1.000
_cell.length_b   1.000
_cell.length_c   1.000
_cell.angle_alpha   90.00
_cell.angle_beta   90.00
_cell.angle_gamma   90.00
#
_symmetry.space_group_name_H-M   'P 1'
#
loop_
_entity.id
_entity.type
_entity.pdbx_description
1 polymer ?
#
loop_
_entity_poly.entity_id
_entity_poly.type
_entity_poly.pdbx_seq_one_letter_code
_entity_poly.pdbx_strand_id
1 'polypeptide(L)'
;MKKFESKNRKNKGFTLVEVIAVIAILGILAAIAIPRYMDIQDRSRVKADGATAMEIIRLARLGEIDTKSTDVTTIENYVKKNFPNNALPTPQSGGTFALSKTGNYWTVTWTPTNAGDYNVEQTINESNMNTWTPAESTT
;
A
#
# COMPACT_ATOMS: atom_id res chain seq x y z
N MET A 1 -58.52 -33.77 31.69
CA MET A 1 -57.45 -33.80 30.67
C MET A 1 -57.23 -32.37 30.17
N LYS A 2 -56.05 -31.78 30.35
CA LYS A 2 -55.73 -30.41 29.91
C LYS A 2 -55.30 -30.44 28.44
N LYS A 3 -56.04 -29.74 27.58
CA LYS A 3 -55.79 -29.63 26.14
C LYS A 3 -54.66 -28.60 25.94
N PHE A 4 -53.51 -29.03 25.42
CA PHE A 4 -52.44 -28.11 25.04
C PHE A 4 -52.81 -27.45 23.71
N GLU A 5 -53.21 -26.19 23.74
CA GLU A 5 -53.34 -25.40 22.52
C GLU A 5 -51.95 -25.07 21.96
N SER A 6 -51.69 -25.58 20.75
CA SER A 6 -50.52 -25.22 19.95
C SER A 6 -50.66 -23.77 19.48
N LYS A 7 -49.90 -22.87 20.10
CA LYS A 7 -49.77 -21.47 19.69
C LYS A 7 -49.03 -21.43 18.36
N ASN A 8 -49.77 -21.39 17.26
CA ASN A 8 -49.25 -21.35 15.90
C ASN A 8 -48.33 -20.12 15.75
N ARG A 9 -47.01 -20.33 15.76
CA ARG A 9 -46.04 -19.25 15.57
C ARG A 9 -46.14 -18.81 14.12
N LYS A 10 -46.66 -17.60 13.89
CA LYS A 10 -46.66 -16.97 12.55
C LYS A 10 -45.21 -16.77 12.15
N ASN A 11 -44.68 -17.67 11.32
CA ASN A 11 -43.39 -17.51 10.66
C ASN A 11 -43.54 -16.36 9.67
N LYS A 12 -43.22 -15.13 10.10
CA LYS A 12 -43.05 -13.99 9.20
C LYS A 12 -41.79 -14.25 8.38
N GLY A 13 -41.96 -14.81 7.19
CA GLY A 13 -40.91 -14.92 6.20
C GLY A 13 -40.54 -13.54 5.63
N PHE A 14 -39.30 -13.40 5.19
CA PHE A 14 -38.78 -12.20 4.54
C PHE A 14 -39.56 -11.92 3.25
N THR A 15 -39.95 -10.67 2.99
CA THR A 15 -40.68 -10.34 1.77
C THR A 15 -39.72 -10.12 0.60
N LEU A 16 -40.13 -10.51 -0.61
CA LEU A 16 -39.32 -10.23 -1.82
C LEU A 16 -39.11 -8.72 -2.02
N VAL A 17 -40.11 -7.93 -1.64
CA VAL A 17 -40.07 -6.46 -1.69
C VAL A 17 -38.98 -5.90 -0.76
N GLU A 18 -38.81 -6.46 0.44
CA GLU A 18 -37.70 -6.07 1.33
C GLU A 18 -36.34 -6.37 0.71
N VAL A 19 -36.16 -7.52 0.05
CA VAL A 19 -34.87 -7.85 -0.60
C VAL A 19 -34.59 -6.85 -1.71
N ILE A 20 -35.59 -6.54 -2.55
CA ILE A 20 -35.44 -5.64 -3.70
C ILE A 20 -35.10 -4.21 -3.25
N ALA A 21 -35.76 -3.69 -2.21
CA ALA A 21 -35.45 -2.36 -1.67
C ALA A 21 -34.02 -2.28 -1.09
N VAL A 22 -33.57 -3.35 -0.40
CA VAL A 22 -32.22 -3.40 0.17
C VAL A 22 -31.13 -3.43 -0.91
N ILE A 23 -31.27 -4.29 -1.92
CA ILE A 23 -30.27 -4.35 -3.01
C ILE A 23 -30.24 -3.06 -3.83
N ALA A 24 -31.37 -2.37 -3.99
CA ALA A 24 -31.43 -1.09 -4.69
C ALA A 24 -30.61 -0.01 -3.96
N ILE A 25 -30.75 0.08 -2.63
CA ILE A 25 -29.96 1.02 -1.81
C ILE A 25 -28.48 0.61 -1.79
N LEU A 26 -28.18 -0.68 -1.60
CA LEU A 26 -26.80 -1.18 -1.64
C LEU A 26 -26.12 -0.92 -2.98
N GLY A 27 -26.85 -1.01 -4.10
CA GLY A 27 -26.33 -0.69 -5.42
C GLY A 27 -25.89 0.77 -5.56
N ILE A 28 -26.69 1.72 -5.07
CA ILE A 28 -26.35 3.15 -5.08
C ILE A 28 -25.12 3.43 -4.19
N LEU A 29 -25.08 2.85 -2.99
CA LEU A 29 -23.94 3.00 -2.08
C LEU A 29 -22.66 2.41 -2.68
N ALA A 30 -22.74 1.22 -3.28
CA ALA A 30 -21.60 0.55 -3.89
C ALA A 30 -21.00 1.36 -5.05
N ALA A 31 -21.84 1.99 -5.89
CA ALA A 31 -21.39 2.82 -7.00
C ALA A 31 -20.49 3.98 -6.58
N ILE A 32 -20.74 4.59 -5.41
CA ILE A 32 -19.93 5.70 -4.87
C ILE A 32 -18.77 5.18 -4.01
N ALA A 33 -19.00 4.12 -3.24
CA ALA A 33 -18.04 3.60 -2.28
C ALA A 33 -16.85 2.90 -2.94
N ILE A 34 -17.08 2.10 -3.98
CA ILE A 34 -16.03 1.32 -4.66
C ILE A 34 -14.90 2.22 -5.20
N PRO A 35 -15.14 3.24 -6.05
CA PRO A 35 -14.06 4.05 -6.60
C PRO A 35 -13.28 4.79 -5.51
N ARG A 36 -13.96 5.32 -4.49
CA ARG A 36 -13.31 5.98 -3.34
C ARG A 36 -12.46 5.03 -2.52
N TYR A 37 -12.93 3.80 -2.32
CA TYR A 37 -12.20 2.81 -1.54
C TYR A 37 -10.95 2.34 -2.26
N MET A 38 -10.98 2.20 -3.59
CA MET A 38 -9.79 1.90 -4.39
C MET A 38 -8.73 3.00 -4.25
N ASP A 39 -9.11 4.27 -4.42
CA ASP A 39 -8.18 5.41 -4.25
C ASP A 39 -7.54 5.44 -2.84
N ILE A 40 -8.33 5.17 -1.79
CA ILE A 40 -7.81 5.11 -0.41
C ILE A 40 -6.82 3.95 -0.24
N GLN A 41 -7.11 2.77 -0.80
CA GLN A 41 -6.19 1.64 -0.75
C GLN A 41 -4.88 1.95 -1.45
N ASP A 42 -4.96 2.55 -2.64
CA ASP A 42 -3.82 2.91 -3.46
C ASP A 42 -2.93 3.95 -2.78
N ARG A 43 -3.51 5.01 -2.22
CA ARG A 43 -2.79 5.98 -1.38
C ARG A 43 -2.14 5.32 -0.16
N SER A 44 -2.80 4.35 0.46
CA SER A 44 -2.27 3.63 1.62
C SER A 44 -1.07 2.76 1.26
N ARG A 45 -1.12 2.08 0.12
CA ARG A 45 0.01 1.29 -0.44
C ARG A 45 1.21 2.18 -0.72
N VAL A 46 0.99 3.30 -1.42
CA VAL A 46 2.06 4.27 -1.70
C VAL A 46 2.67 4.77 -0.39
N LYS A 47 1.86 5.14 0.60
CA LYS A 47 2.38 5.58 1.90
C LYS A 47 3.22 4.52 2.61
N ALA A 48 2.82 3.25 2.55
CA ALA A 48 3.60 2.13 3.09
C ALA A 48 4.94 1.94 2.36
N ASP A 49 4.94 2.16 1.04
CA ASP A 49 6.14 2.09 0.21
C ASP A 49 7.13 3.19 0.54
N GLY A 50 6.65 4.42 0.80
CA GLY A 50 7.49 5.51 1.29
C GLY A 50 8.18 5.17 2.63
N ALA A 51 7.44 4.57 3.57
CA ALA A 51 8.01 4.13 4.83
C ALA A 51 9.06 3.01 4.64
N THR A 52 8.83 2.11 3.69
CA THR A 52 9.78 1.03 3.34
C THR A 52 11.04 1.61 2.69
N ALA A 53 10.91 2.57 1.79
CA ALA A 53 12.03 3.28 1.17
C ALA A 53 12.87 4.04 2.21
N MET A 54 12.24 4.66 3.22
CA MET A 54 12.96 5.28 4.34
C MET A 54 13.80 4.26 5.13
N GLU A 55 13.27 3.06 5.35
CA GLU A 55 14.02 2.00 6.02
C GLU A 55 15.22 1.54 5.18
N ILE A 56 15.06 1.42 3.86
CA ILE A 56 16.16 1.13 2.93
C ILE A 56 17.27 2.20 3.06
N ILE A 57 16.93 3.48 3.10
CA ILE A 57 17.89 4.59 3.28
C ILE A 57 18.61 4.48 4.62
N ARG A 58 17.87 4.22 5.70
CA ARG A 58 18.44 4.05 7.04
C ARG A 58 19.47 2.91 7.06
N LEU A 59 19.12 1.77 6.48
CA LEU A 59 20.01 0.62 6.37
C LEU A 59 21.22 0.93 5.47
N ALA A 60 21.04 1.70 4.40
CA ALA A 60 22.14 2.11 3.53
C ALA A 60 23.16 2.96 4.30
N ARG A 61 22.68 3.87 5.16
CA ARG A 61 23.54 4.67 6.02
C ARG A 61 24.30 3.83 7.06
N LEU A 62 23.63 2.84 7.65
CA LEU A 62 24.29 1.90 8.56
C LEU A 62 25.34 1.05 7.82
N GLY A 63 25.04 0.61 6.60
CA GLY A 63 25.96 -0.13 5.75
C GLY A 63 27.21 0.65 5.38
N GLU A 64 27.09 1.95 5.13
CA GLU A 64 28.24 2.83 4.88
C GLU A 64 29.19 2.87 6.07
N ILE A 65 28.65 2.90 7.29
CA ILE A 65 29.44 2.90 8.52
C ILE A 65 30.10 1.53 8.76
N ASP A 66 29.35 0.44 8.59
CA ASP A 66 29.82 -0.92 8.88
C ASP A 66 30.87 -1.40 7.87
N THR A 67 30.59 -1.21 6.58
CA THR A 67 31.47 -1.65 5.50
C THR A 67 32.60 -0.65 5.20
N LYS A 68 32.51 0.58 5.74
CA LYS A 68 33.42 1.69 5.45
C LYS A 68 33.53 1.99 3.95
N SER A 69 32.45 1.73 3.22
CA SER A 69 32.38 1.90 1.77
C SER A 69 31.26 2.87 1.40
N THR A 70 31.46 3.57 0.30
CA THR A 70 30.43 4.42 -0.32
C THR A 70 29.96 3.85 -1.65
N ASP A 71 30.51 2.71 -2.06
CA ASP A 71 30.14 2.01 -3.28
C ASP A 71 28.71 1.47 -3.19
N VAL A 72 27.88 1.82 -4.16
CA VAL A 72 26.45 1.49 -4.17
C VAL A 72 26.23 -0.01 -4.13
N THR A 73 27.02 -0.81 -4.86
CA THR A 73 26.87 -2.27 -4.91
C THR A 73 27.14 -2.91 -3.54
N THR A 74 28.19 -2.44 -2.87
CA THR A 74 28.57 -2.91 -1.53
C THR A 74 27.45 -2.63 -0.52
N ILE A 75 26.91 -1.41 -0.56
CA ILE A 75 25.85 -1.00 0.37
C ILE A 75 24.52 -1.67 0.02
N GLU A 76 24.19 -1.82 -1.25
CA GLU A 76 22.98 -2.53 -1.65
C GLU A 76 23.00 -3.99 -1.16
N ASN A 77 24.15 -4.67 -1.22
CA ASN A 77 24.30 -6.01 -0.66
C ASN A 77 24.13 -6.04 0.87
N TYR A 78 24.66 -5.04 1.57
CA TYR A 78 24.45 -4.88 3.01
C TYR A 78 22.96 -4.70 3.33
N VAL A 79 22.28 -3.80 2.62
CA VAL A 79 20.85 -3.53 2.79
C VAL A 79 20.02 -4.78 2.51
N LYS A 80 20.26 -5.45 1.37
CA LYS A 80 19.58 -6.69 0.97
C LYS A 80 19.63 -7.76 2.05
N LYS A 81 20.79 -7.96 2.70
CA LYS A 81 20.96 -8.92 3.80
C LYS A 81 20.06 -8.63 5.01
N ASN A 82 19.63 -7.39 5.20
CA ASN A 82 18.73 -6.99 6.30
C ASN A 82 17.24 -7.18 5.97
N PHE A 83 16.92 -7.67 4.77
CA PHE A 83 15.56 -7.99 4.35
C PHE A 83 15.37 -9.50 4.13
N PRO A 84 14.12 -9.99 4.18
CA PRO A 84 13.81 -11.38 3.84
C PRO A 84 14.33 -11.74 2.44
N ASN A 85 14.82 -12.98 2.29
CA ASN A 85 15.35 -13.52 1.03
C ASN A 85 16.57 -12.77 0.45
N ASN A 86 17.26 -11.96 1.25
CA ASN A 86 18.43 -11.19 0.82
C ASN A 86 18.15 -10.32 -0.41
N ALA A 87 16.94 -9.74 -0.49
CA ALA A 87 16.48 -8.94 -1.61
C ALA A 87 15.83 -7.65 -1.12
N LEU A 88 15.88 -6.59 -1.93
CA LEU A 88 15.10 -5.39 -1.61
C LEU A 88 13.60 -5.75 -1.64
N PRO A 89 12.80 -5.22 -0.70
CA PRO A 89 11.38 -5.47 -0.67
C PRO A 89 10.73 -4.96 -1.96
N THR A 90 9.69 -5.63 -2.43
CA THR A 90 8.87 -5.15 -3.55
C THR A 90 7.83 -4.16 -3.02
N PRO A 91 7.67 -2.98 -3.64
CA PRO A 91 6.63 -2.03 -3.28
C PRO A 91 5.22 -2.64 -3.39
N GLN A 92 4.33 -2.32 -2.46
CA GLN A 92 2.93 -2.75 -2.45
C GLN A 92 2.12 -2.13 -3.59
N SER A 93 2.53 -0.95 -4.05
CA SER A 93 1.98 -0.29 -5.25
C SER A 93 2.50 -0.87 -6.58
N GLY A 94 3.39 -1.87 -6.52
CA GLY A 94 4.06 -2.47 -7.69
C GLY A 94 5.37 -1.77 -8.05
N GLY A 95 6.13 -2.35 -8.98
CA GLY A 95 7.42 -1.81 -9.40
C GLY A 95 8.62 -2.33 -8.61
N THR A 96 9.71 -1.56 -8.61
CA THR A 96 10.96 -1.90 -7.93
C THR A 96 11.55 -0.70 -7.20
N PHE A 97 12.27 -0.98 -6.11
CA PHE A 97 13.17 0.00 -5.49
C PHE A 97 14.58 -0.17 -6.03
N ALA A 98 15.27 0.96 -6.24
CA ALA A 98 16.68 1.01 -6.57
C ALA A 98 17.40 1.94 -5.59
N LEU A 99 18.54 1.50 -5.07
CA LEU A 99 19.41 2.31 -4.22
C LEU A 99 20.44 3.03 -5.09
N SER A 100 20.67 4.31 -4.82
CA SER A 100 21.73 5.10 -5.43
C SER A 100 22.34 6.06 -4.43
N LYS A 101 23.50 6.63 -4.77
CA LYS A 101 24.13 7.69 -3.99
C LYS A 101 24.22 8.94 -4.84
N THR A 102 23.58 10.02 -4.40
CA THR A 102 23.63 11.33 -5.07
C THR A 102 24.33 12.31 -4.15
N GLY A 103 25.57 12.66 -4.52
CA GLY A 103 26.44 13.46 -3.66
C GLY A 103 26.68 12.75 -2.31
N ASN A 104 26.26 13.39 -1.22
CA ASN A 104 26.48 12.87 0.13
C ASN A 104 25.28 12.07 0.69
N TYR A 105 24.19 11.93 -0.07
CA TYR A 105 22.96 11.34 0.41
C TYR A 105 22.68 10.00 -0.27
N TRP A 106 22.27 9.01 0.53
CA TRP A 106 21.63 7.81 0.01
C TRP A 106 20.24 8.16 -0.48
N THR A 107 19.92 7.58 -1.63
CA THR A 107 18.72 7.89 -2.38
C THR A 107 18.05 6.60 -2.81
N VAL A 108 16.75 6.47 -2.56
CA VAL A 108 15.93 5.36 -3.05
C VAL A 108 14.98 5.89 -4.10
N THR A 109 15.07 5.31 -5.29
CA THR A 109 14.14 5.56 -6.39
C THR A 109 13.16 4.41 -6.47
N TRP A 110 11.88 4.75 -6.52
CA TRP A 110 10.82 3.81 -6.83
C TRP A 110 10.42 3.93 -8.31
N THR A 111 10.47 2.81 -9.03
CA THR A 111 10.06 2.72 -10.44
C THR A 111 8.78 1.86 -10.53
N PRO A 112 7.59 2.45 -10.79
CA PRO A 112 6.34 1.71 -10.84
C PRO A 112 6.29 0.72 -12.03
N THR A 113 5.54 -0.38 -11.91
CA THR A 113 5.34 -1.33 -13.02
C THR A 113 4.48 -0.73 -14.15
N ASN A 114 3.55 0.17 -13.82
CA ASN A 114 2.72 0.89 -14.78
C ASN A 114 2.85 2.40 -14.54
N ALA A 115 3.25 3.16 -15.56
CA ALA A 115 3.47 4.60 -15.47
C ALA A 115 2.17 5.44 -15.34
N GLY A 116 0.99 4.81 -15.51
CA GLY A 116 -0.31 5.49 -15.48
C GLY A 116 -0.92 5.68 -14.09
N ASP A 117 -0.45 4.95 -13.09
CA ASP A 117 -1.09 4.93 -11.76
C ASP A 117 -0.43 5.90 -10.77
N TYR A 118 0.84 6.28 -11.02
CA TYR A 118 1.63 7.15 -10.14
C TYR A 118 2.72 7.90 -10.93
N ASN A 119 3.13 9.11 -10.50
CA ASN A 119 4.18 9.89 -11.15
C ASN A 119 5.44 9.05 -11.44
N VAL A 120 6.03 9.32 -12.60
CA VAL A 120 7.29 8.75 -13.09
C VAL A 120 8.40 9.02 -12.05
N GLU A 121 8.88 7.96 -11.41
CA GLU A 121 10.00 7.93 -10.46
C GLU A 121 9.87 8.84 -9.21
N GLN A 122 9.60 8.22 -8.06
CA GLN A 122 9.67 8.93 -6.77
C GLN A 122 11.03 8.69 -6.12
N THR A 123 11.72 9.78 -5.78
CA THR A 123 13.07 9.76 -5.21
C THR A 123 13.06 10.28 -3.78
N ILE A 124 13.39 9.41 -2.82
CA ILE A 124 13.58 9.80 -1.41
C ILE A 124 15.06 9.81 -1.09
N ASN A 125 15.51 10.80 -0.33
CA ASN A 125 16.83 10.94 0.24
C ASN A 125 16.74 11.49 1.67
N GLU A 126 17.87 11.51 2.37
CA GLU A 126 17.97 11.96 3.77
C GLU A 126 17.60 13.45 3.98
N SER A 127 17.46 14.26 2.92
CA SER A 127 17.08 15.67 3.00
C SER A 127 15.60 15.93 2.69
N ASN A 128 14.91 15.01 2.00
CA ASN A 128 13.52 15.14 1.60
C ASN A 128 12.62 14.03 2.19
N MET A 129 13.03 13.47 3.35
CA MET A 129 12.40 12.33 4.04
C MET A 129 10.89 12.48 4.31
N ASN A 130 10.33 13.69 4.18
CA ASN A 130 8.93 14.00 4.48
C ASN A 130 8.08 14.33 3.24
N THR A 131 8.66 14.40 2.03
CA THR A 131 7.93 14.75 0.80
C THR A 131 7.55 13.52 -0.02
N TRP A 132 7.20 12.42 0.65
CA TRP A 132 6.49 11.33 0.00
C TRP A 132 5.01 11.72 -0.16
N THR A 133 4.78 12.67 -1.04
CA THR A 133 3.45 13.00 -1.55
C THR A 133 3.19 12.05 -2.72
N PRO A 134 2.18 11.17 -2.63
CA PRO A 134 1.68 10.48 -3.81
C PRO A 134 1.37 11.54 -4.87
N ALA A 135 1.77 11.28 -6.11
CA ALA A 135 1.19 12.00 -7.23
C ALA A 135 -0.33 12.01 -7.08
N GLU A 136 -0.98 13.15 -7.30
CA GLU A 136 -2.42 13.11 -7.50
C GLU A 136 -2.68 12.22 -8.71
N SER A 137 -3.58 11.24 -8.60
CA SER A 137 -3.97 10.42 -9.74
C SER A 137 -4.54 11.36 -10.80
N THR A 138 -3.83 11.56 -11.91
CA THR A 138 -4.40 12.22 -13.07
C THR A 138 -5.50 11.30 -13.59
N THR A 139 -6.73 11.65 -13.24
CA THR A 139 -7.96 11.04 -13.74
C THR A 139 -8.00 11.08 -15.26
#